data_AF-A0A4R4Y4P6-F1
#
_entry.id   AF-A0A4R4Y4P6-F1
#
_cell.length_a   1.000
_cell.length_b   1.000
_cell.length_c   1.000
_cell.angle_alpha   90.00
_cell.angle_beta   90.00
_cell.angle_gamma   90.00
#
_symmetry.space_group_name_H-M   'P 1'
#
loop_
_entity.id
_entity.type
_entity.pdbx_description
1 polymer ?
#
loop_
_entity_poly.entity_id
_entity_poly.type
_entity_poly.pdbx_seq_one_letter_code
_entity_poly.pdbx_strand_id
1 'polypeptide(L)'
;MDDHEDRQREIGEKVILGYLAMVKVLGMLPIPISLPAKIDEEWTGADAAAAIVRSHDMILDLPLAEETKVLLVWMILDWLTALTFGTLDQSHPAVWRLECADYAILRLQAHAEVVIDHLTSGPDLE
;
A
#
# COMPACT_ATOMS: atom_id res chain seq x y z
N MET A 1 24.93 14.01 -8.92
CA MET A 1 23.66 13.42 -8.47
C MET A 1 24.04 12.09 -7.88
N ASP A 2 23.84 11.95 -6.57
CA ASP A 2 24.32 10.81 -5.79
C ASP A 2 23.42 9.58 -6.07
N ASP A 3 24.02 8.39 -6.22
CA ASP A 3 23.30 7.12 -6.49
C ASP A 3 22.21 6.86 -5.43
N HIS A 4 22.47 7.33 -4.20
CA HIS A 4 21.51 7.29 -3.10
C HIS A 4 20.28 8.18 -3.32
N GLU A 5 20.48 9.41 -3.80
CA GLU A 5 19.39 10.36 -4.08
C GLU A 5 18.49 9.84 -5.21
N ASP A 6 19.09 9.28 -6.25
CA ASP A 6 18.36 8.66 -7.36
C ASP A 6 17.55 7.44 -6.91
N ARG A 7 18.15 6.56 -6.11
CA ARG A 7 17.45 5.40 -5.56
C ARG A 7 16.31 5.82 -4.64
N GLN A 8 16.49 6.86 -3.84
CA GLN A 8 15.44 7.36 -2.96
C GLN A 8 14.27 7.95 -3.76
N ARG A 9 14.56 8.71 -4.81
CA ARG A 9 13.53 9.23 -5.72
C ARG A 9 12.75 8.10 -6.38
N GLU A 10 13.43 7.06 -6.85
CA GLU A 10 12.80 5.87 -7.42
C GLU A 10 11.84 5.19 -6.41
N ILE A 11 12.27 5.02 -5.16
CA ILE A 11 11.42 4.47 -4.11
C ILE A 11 10.21 5.40 -3.83
N GLY A 12 10.41 6.71 -3.79
CA GLY A 12 9.32 7.68 -3.65
C GLY A 12 8.26 7.54 -4.73
N GLU A 13 8.68 7.45 -6.00
CA GLU A 13 7.79 7.22 -7.14
C GLU A 13 7.03 5.88 -6.99
N LYS A 14 7.73 4.81 -6.60
CA LYS A 14 7.12 3.50 -6.36
C LYS A 14 6.11 3.50 -5.21
N VAL A 15 6.37 4.23 -4.12
CA VAL A 15 5.41 4.37 -3.01
C VAL A 15 4.13 5.08 -3.47
N ILE A 16 4.25 6.11 -4.30
CA ILE A 16 3.09 6.81 -4.89
C ILE A 16 2.32 5.87 -5.81
N LEU A 17 3.00 5.14 -6.69
CA LEU A 17 2.34 4.17 -7.57
C LEU A 17 1.66 3.04 -6.80
N GLY A 18 2.30 2.53 -5.73
CA GLY A 18 1.71 1.56 -4.82
C GLY A 18 0.46 2.08 -4.12
N TYR A 19 0.47 3.37 -3.72
CA TYR A 19 -0.71 4.03 -3.17
C TYR A 19 -1.87 4.05 -4.17
N LEU A 20 -1.61 4.48 -5.41
CA LEU A 20 -2.64 4.54 -6.45
C LEU A 20 -3.19 3.16 -6.81
N ALA A 21 -2.34 2.14 -6.85
CA ALA A 21 -2.75 0.75 -7.05
C ALA A 21 -3.67 0.27 -5.92
N MET A 22 -3.29 0.53 -4.67
CA MET A 22 -4.10 0.22 -3.49
C MET A 22 -5.46 0.94 -3.54
N VAL A 23 -5.50 2.25 -3.84
CA VAL A 23 -6.75 3.02 -4.01
C VAL A 23 -7.65 2.37 -5.06
N LYS A 24 -7.07 1.95 -6.20
CA LYS A 24 -7.83 1.27 -7.26
C LYS A 24 -8.44 -0.04 -6.76
N VAL A 25 -7.66 -0.88 -6.08
CA VAL A 25 -8.14 -2.17 -5.54
C VAL A 25 -9.25 -1.95 -4.51
N LEU A 26 -9.07 -1.01 -3.57
CA LEU A 26 -10.08 -0.68 -2.56
C LEU A 26 -11.36 -0.10 -3.19
N GLY A 27 -11.25 0.55 -4.35
CA GLY A 27 -12.37 1.03 -5.15
C GLY A 27 -13.14 -0.08 -5.88
N MET A 28 -12.56 -1.28 -6.03
CA MET A 28 -13.19 -2.45 -6.66
C MET A 28 -13.99 -3.31 -5.66
N LEU A 29 -13.90 -3.00 -4.37
CA LEU A 29 -14.58 -3.76 -3.32
C LEU A 29 -16.11 -3.64 -3.45
N PRO A 30 -16.88 -4.64 -2.98
CA PRO A 30 -18.34 -4.58 -2.98
C PRO A 30 -18.89 -3.33 -2.28
N ILE A 31 -18.21 -2.92 -1.21
CA ILE A 31 -18.39 -1.62 -0.55
C ILE A 31 -17.05 -0.88 -0.70
N PRO A 32 -16.94 0.10 -1.61
CA PRO A 32 -15.68 0.79 -1.86
C PRO A 32 -15.13 1.49 -0.63
N ILE A 33 -13.86 1.23 -0.31
CA ILE A 33 -13.15 1.95 0.74
C ILE A 33 -12.41 3.10 0.08
N SER A 34 -12.78 4.33 0.44
CA SER A 34 -12.13 5.53 -0.08
C SER A 34 -10.96 5.94 0.82
N LEU A 35 -9.76 5.92 0.27
CA LEU A 35 -8.62 6.59 0.87
C LEU A 35 -8.57 8.07 0.43
N PRO A 36 -7.93 8.97 1.19
CA PRO A 36 -7.84 10.38 0.84
C PRO A 36 -7.24 10.58 -0.56
N ALA A 37 -7.99 11.22 -1.46
CA ALA A 37 -7.56 11.44 -2.84
C ALA A 37 -6.49 12.54 -2.98
N LYS A 38 -6.32 13.38 -1.95
CA LYS A 38 -5.38 14.51 -1.97
C LYS A 38 -4.18 14.21 -1.09
N ILE A 39 -3.07 13.96 -1.76
CA ILE A 39 -1.72 14.21 -1.26
C ILE A 39 -1.46 15.68 -1.57
N ASP A 40 -1.91 16.59 -0.72
CA ASP A 40 -1.43 17.97 -0.78
C ASP A 40 -0.17 18.11 0.08
N GLU A 41 0.45 19.29 0.04
CA GLU A 41 1.70 19.57 0.77
C GLU A 41 1.53 19.45 2.29
N GLU A 42 0.29 19.45 2.79
CA GLU A 42 -0.04 19.29 4.21
C GLU A 42 -0.25 17.83 4.61
N TRP A 43 -0.32 16.89 3.64
CA TRP A 43 -0.56 15.48 3.96
C TRP A 43 0.68 14.86 4.62
N THR A 44 0.57 14.55 5.91
CA THR A 44 1.69 14.00 6.69
C THR A 44 1.69 12.47 6.70
N GLY A 45 2.84 11.87 7.04
CA GLY A 45 2.92 10.43 7.30
C GLY A 45 1.98 9.95 8.41
N ALA A 46 1.63 10.82 9.36
CA ALA A 46 0.68 10.51 10.44
C ALA A 46 -0.76 10.40 9.92
N ASP A 47 -1.15 11.28 9.00
CA ASP A 47 -2.47 11.24 8.36
C ASP A 47 -2.61 10.00 7.46
N ALA A 48 -1.54 9.63 6.76
CA ALA A 48 -1.47 8.40 5.99
C ALA A 48 -1.66 7.18 6.91
N ALA A 49 -0.93 7.09 8.03
CA ALA A 49 -1.09 6.02 9.00
C ALA A 49 -2.52 5.95 9.57
N ALA A 50 -3.14 7.09 9.90
CA ALA A 50 -4.51 7.14 10.39
C ALA A 50 -5.54 6.67 9.35
N ALA A 51 -5.33 6.99 8.06
CA ALA A 51 -6.17 6.49 6.97
C ALA A 51 -6.06 4.96 6.83
N ILE A 52 -4.84 4.43 6.91
CA ILE A 52 -4.59 2.98 6.85
C ILE A 52 -5.25 2.24 8.01
N VAL A 53 -5.17 2.76 9.24
CA VAL A 53 -5.84 2.16 10.41
C VAL A 53 -7.36 2.08 10.20
N ARG A 54 -7.99 3.14 9.68
CA ARG A 54 -9.43 3.09 9.38
C ARG A 54 -9.76 2.08 8.29
N SER A 55 -8.96 2.04 7.22
CA SER A 55 -9.17 1.08 6.14
C SER A 55 -8.99 -0.36 6.59
N HIS A 56 -8.05 -0.63 7.50
CA HIS A 56 -7.87 -1.95 8.12
C HIS A 56 -9.17 -2.42 8.78
N ASP A 57 -9.76 -1.61 9.66
CA ASP A 57 -10.98 -1.98 10.37
C ASP A 57 -12.16 -2.17 9.40
N MET A 58 -12.29 -1.29 8.41
CA MET A 58 -13.31 -1.42 7.36
C MET A 58 -13.16 -2.71 6.54
N ILE A 59 -11.94 -3.14 6.21
CA ILE A 59 -11.69 -4.38 5.45
C ILE A 59 -12.17 -5.60 6.23
N LEU A 60 -11.92 -5.64 7.54
CA LEU A 60 -12.31 -6.78 8.38
C LEU A 60 -13.84 -6.96 8.43
N ASP A 61 -14.58 -5.85 8.36
CA ASP A 61 -16.04 -5.81 8.38
C ASP A 61 -16.69 -6.14 7.01
N LEU A 62 -15.92 -6.29 5.94
CA LEU A 62 -16.48 -6.56 4.61
C LEU A 62 -17.06 -7.98 4.49
N PRO A 63 -18.12 -8.17 3.67
CA PRO A 63 -18.63 -9.50 3.34
C PRO A 63 -17.77 -10.15 2.24
N LEU A 64 -16.51 -10.43 2.55
CA LEU A 64 -15.53 -11.08 1.68
C LEU A 64 -15.03 -12.38 2.30
N ALA A 65 -14.47 -13.27 1.47
CA ALA A 65 -13.72 -14.42 1.96
C ALA A 65 -12.55 -13.95 2.86
N GLU A 66 -12.29 -14.68 3.94
CA GLU A 66 -11.26 -14.32 4.93
C GLU A 66 -9.87 -14.21 4.29
N GLU A 67 -9.55 -15.06 3.32
CA GLU A 67 -8.29 -14.98 2.57
C GLU A 67 -8.14 -13.64 1.83
N THR A 68 -9.19 -13.18 1.15
CA THR A 68 -9.20 -11.88 0.47
C THR A 68 -9.03 -10.73 1.46
N LYS A 69 -9.67 -10.80 2.64
CA LYS A 69 -9.47 -9.78 3.70
C LYS A 69 -8.03 -9.75 4.19
N VAL A 70 -7.43 -10.91 4.42
CA VAL A 70 -6.03 -11.01 4.86
C VAL A 70 -5.09 -10.40 3.83
N LEU A 71 -5.28 -10.70 2.54
CA LEU A 71 -4.47 -10.13 1.46
C LEU A 71 -4.63 -8.61 1.35
N LEU A 72 -5.86 -8.11 1.50
CA LEU A 72 -6.13 -6.66 1.55
C LEU A 72 -5.42 -6.00 2.73
N VAL A 73 -5.45 -6.62 3.92
CA VAL A 73 -4.75 -6.14 5.12
C VAL A 73 -3.23 -6.15 4.91
N TRP A 74 -2.66 -7.20 4.31
CA TRP A 74 -1.24 -7.25 4.02
C TRP A 74 -0.82 -6.18 3.02
N MET A 75 -1.62 -5.97 1.97
CA MET A 75 -1.38 -4.93 0.97
C MET A 75 -1.28 -3.52 1.59
N ILE A 76 -2.21 -3.15 2.49
CA ILE A 76 -2.17 -1.83 3.15
C ILE A 76 -0.98 -1.70 4.10
N LEU A 77 -0.56 -2.79 4.76
CA LEU A 77 0.58 -2.81 5.69
C LEU A 77 1.91 -2.76 4.94
N ASP A 78 2.02 -3.43 3.81
CA ASP A 78 3.19 -3.38 2.94
C ASP A 78 3.36 -1.96 2.36
N TRP A 79 2.28 -1.28 2.00
CA TRP A 79 2.35 0.12 1.60
C TRP A 79 2.90 1.00 2.72
N LEU A 80 2.38 0.86 3.94
CA LEU A 80 2.84 1.62 5.11
C LEU A 80 4.31 1.32 5.44
N THR A 81 4.73 0.07 5.27
CA THR A 81 6.12 -0.36 5.43
C THR A 81 7.02 0.35 4.42
N ALA A 82 6.63 0.37 3.15
CA ALA A 82 7.36 1.07 2.10
C ALA A 82 7.46 2.57 2.35
N LEU A 83 6.35 3.21 2.73
CA LEU A 83 6.33 4.63 3.10
C LEU A 83 7.28 4.91 4.27
N THR A 84 7.21 4.10 5.33
CA THR A 84 8.03 4.27 6.53
C THR A 84 9.52 4.17 6.19
N PHE A 85 9.93 3.09 5.52
CA PHE A 85 11.35 2.90 5.20
C PHE A 85 11.86 3.81 4.08
N GLY A 86 10.99 4.29 3.19
CA GLY A 86 11.33 5.26 2.13
C GLY A 86 11.43 6.70 2.61
N THR A 87 10.81 7.04 3.75
CA THR A 87 10.77 8.42 4.30
C THR A 87 11.56 8.60 5.60
N LEU A 88 12.07 7.52 6.20
CA LEU A 88 12.92 7.58 7.40
C LEU A 88 14.17 8.46 7.16
N ASP A 89 14.55 9.18 8.21
CA ASP A 89 15.59 10.22 8.22
C ASP A 89 16.83 9.90 7.36
N GLN A 90 17.07 10.79 6.39
CA GLN A 90 18.16 10.74 5.42
C GLN A 90 19.53 11.07 6.03
N SER A 91 19.59 11.53 7.29
CA SER A 91 20.84 11.87 7.96
C SER A 91 21.80 10.68 8.09
N HIS A 92 21.30 9.44 7.99
CA HIS A 92 22.08 8.20 7.93
C HIS A 92 21.59 7.30 6.78
N PRO A 93 22.20 7.40 5.58
CA PRO A 93 21.92 6.54 4.44
C PRO A 93 22.17 5.08 4.80
N ALA A 94 21.09 4.33 4.93
CA ALA A 94 21.13 2.90 5.19
C ALA A 94 20.51 2.19 3.99
N VAL A 95 21.35 1.65 3.11
CA VAL A 95 20.94 0.99 1.86
C VAL A 95 19.85 -0.07 2.11
N TRP A 96 19.99 -0.83 3.20
CA TRP A 96 19.02 -1.85 3.61
C TRP A 96 17.60 -1.30 3.84
N ARG A 97 17.43 0.00 4.16
CA ARG A 97 16.10 0.61 4.32
C ARG A 97 15.39 0.73 2.97
N LEU A 98 16.10 1.20 1.95
CA LEU A 98 15.54 1.33 0.60
C LEU A 98 15.25 -0.06 0.00
N GLU A 99 16.05 -1.07 0.33
CA GLU A 99 15.75 -2.48 0.01
C GLU A 99 14.47 -2.96 0.71
N CYS A 100 14.30 -2.69 2.01
CA CYS A 100 13.07 -3.04 2.73
C CYS A 100 11.83 -2.37 2.11
N ALA A 101 11.94 -1.10 1.71
CA ALA A 101 10.87 -0.40 1.03
C ALA A 101 10.53 -1.05 -0.32
N ASP A 102 11.54 -1.39 -1.12
CA ASP A 102 11.35 -2.03 -2.43
C ASP A 102 10.70 -3.41 -2.30
N TYR A 103 11.13 -4.23 -1.33
CA TYR A 103 10.51 -5.52 -1.06
C TYR A 103 9.06 -5.40 -0.60
N ALA A 104 8.74 -4.38 0.19
CA ALA A 104 7.36 -4.12 0.60
C ALA A 104 6.48 -3.72 -0.59
N ILE A 105 6.99 -2.88 -1.50
CA ILE A 105 6.28 -2.53 -2.75
C ILE A 105 6.03 -3.78 -3.61
N LEU A 106 7.02 -4.66 -3.74
CA LEU A 106 6.86 -5.89 -4.53
C LEU A 106 5.76 -6.80 -3.95
N ARG A 107 5.73 -6.98 -2.62
CA ARG A 107 4.67 -7.76 -1.97
C ARG A 107 3.29 -7.11 -2.10
N LEU A 108 3.21 -5.79 -1.95
CA LEU A 108 1.98 -5.04 -2.20
C LEU A 108 1.42 -5.34 -3.60
N GLN A 109 2.27 -5.30 -4.63
CA GLN A 109 1.88 -5.60 -6.01
C GLN A 109 1.39 -7.04 -6.16
N ALA A 110 2.12 -8.01 -5.59
CA ALA A 110 1.72 -9.41 -5.63
C ALA A 110 0.37 -9.66 -4.93
N HIS A 111 0.14 -9.04 -3.77
CA HIS A 111 -1.14 -9.11 -3.07
C HIS A 111 -2.27 -8.47 -3.87
N ALA A 112 -2.01 -7.31 -4.49
CA ALA A 112 -2.98 -6.62 -5.33
C ALA A 112 -3.41 -7.48 -6.53
N GLU A 113 -2.48 -8.18 -7.18
CA GLU A 113 -2.79 -9.07 -8.31
C GLU A 113 -3.74 -10.21 -7.90
N VAL A 114 -3.45 -10.89 -6.79
CA VAL A 114 -4.30 -11.98 -6.28
C VAL A 114 -5.67 -11.46 -5.86
N VAL A 115 -5.73 -10.31 -5.17
CA VAL A 115 -7.01 -9.71 -4.78
C VAL A 115 -7.83 -9.31 -6.01
N ILE A 116 -7.20 -8.72 -7.03
CA ILE A 116 -7.90 -8.38 -8.28
C ILE A 116 -8.47 -9.64 -8.94
N ASP A 117 -7.71 -10.73 -8.98
CA ASP A 117 -8.20 -12.00 -9.49
C ASP A 117 -9.43 -12.49 -8.71
N HIS A 118 -9.36 -12.53 -7.36
CA HIS A 118 -10.50 -12.90 -6.51
C HIS A 118 -11.74 -12.01 -6.74
N LEU A 119 -11.56 -10.70 -6.97
CA LEU A 119 -12.66 -9.77 -7.18
C LEU A 119 -13.26 -9.85 -8.60
N THR A 120 -12.50 -10.32 -9.58
CA THR A 120 -12.92 -10.34 -11.00
C THR A 120 -13.36 -11.73 -11.49
N SER A 121 -12.85 -12.80 -10.88
CA SER A 121 -13.16 -14.17 -11.27
C SER A 121 -14.55 -14.65 -10.80
N GLY A 122 -15.28 -13.81 -10.03
CA GLY A 122 -16.59 -14.18 -9.46
C GLY A 122 -16.44 -15.22 -8.34
N PRO A 123 -17.50 -15.51 -7.56
CA PRO A 123 -17.41 -16.59 -6.59
C PRO A 123 -17.20 -17.89 -7.35
N ASP A 124 -16.10 -18.60 -7.08
CA ASP A 124 -16.09 -20.05 -7.25
C ASP A 124 -17.26 -20.55 -6.41
N LEU A 125 -18.34 -20.93 -7.11
CA LEU A 125 -19.55 -21.49 -6.52
C LEU A 125 -19.18 -22.86 -5.94
N GLU A 126 -18.73 -22.88 -4.69
CA GLU A 126 -18.81 -24.06 -3.83
C GLU A 126 -20.20 -24.17 -3.18
#